data_AF-A0A6G1CY19-F1
#
_entry.id   AF-A0A6G1CY19-F1
#
_cell.length_a   1.000
_cell.length_b   1.000
_cell.length_c   1.000
_cell.angle_alpha   90.00
_cell.angle_beta   90.00
_cell.angle_gamma   90.00
#
_symmetry.space_group_name_H-M   'P 1'
#
loop_
_entity.id
_entity.type
_entity.pdbx_description
1 polymer ?
#
loop_
_entity_poly.entity_id
_entity_poly.type
_entity_poly.pdbx_seq_one_letter_code
_entity_poly.pdbx_strand_id
1 'polypeptide(L)'
;MFGGRTDNYIPPTVAETKMNFLKSYKRPIPSIYSTVLQELLVQQHLMRYKRTYQYDPVFALGFVTVYDQLMEGYPSNEDRDAIFKAYITALNEDPEQYRADAQKMEEWARSQNGNSLVEFSSRDGEIEAILKDISERAQGKGNFSYSRFFAVGLFRLLELANATEPTVLDKLCAALNINKRSVDRDLDVYRNILSKLVQAKELLKEYVEREKKKREERSETPKSNEAD
;
A
#
# COMPACT_ATOMS: atom_id res chain seq x y z
N MET A 1 21.90 -25.12 21.17
CA MET A 1 21.30 -24.61 22.41
C MET A 1 20.10 -23.77 22.02
N PHE A 2 18.88 -24.26 22.26
CA PHE A 2 17.65 -23.53 21.99
C PHE A 2 17.27 -22.74 23.25
N GLY A 3 17.52 -21.44 23.23
CA GLY A 3 16.98 -20.52 24.21
C GLY A 3 16.02 -19.56 23.51
N GLY A 4 14.83 -19.37 24.08
CA GLY A 4 14.13 -18.10 23.94
C GLY A 4 12.66 -18.16 23.55
N ARG A 5 11.82 -17.89 24.56
CA ARG A 5 10.45 -17.33 24.52
C ARG A 5 9.29 -18.26 24.13
N THR A 6 8.72 -18.90 25.14
CA THR A 6 7.27 -19.03 25.25
C THR A 6 6.74 -17.88 26.10
N ASP A 7 6.81 -16.65 25.59
CA ASP A 7 5.80 -15.67 26.00
C ASP A 7 4.51 -16.10 25.32
N ASN A 8 3.41 -16.14 26.08
CA ASN A 8 2.05 -16.35 25.54
C ASN A 8 1.66 -15.13 24.70
N TYR A 9 2.31 -14.94 23.54
CA TYR A 9 1.95 -13.91 22.60
C TYR A 9 0.65 -14.32 21.91
N ILE A 10 -0.45 -13.70 22.34
CA ILE A 10 -1.75 -13.81 21.69
C ILE A 10 -1.80 -12.70 20.64
N PRO A 11 -1.83 -13.02 19.33
CA PRO A 11 -2.00 -12.01 18.31
C PRO A 11 -3.29 -11.23 18.54
N PRO A 12 -3.30 -9.90 18.34
CA PRO A 12 -4.53 -9.13 18.45
C PRO A 12 -5.55 -9.63 17.42
N THR A 13 -6.81 -9.40 17.72
CA THR A 13 -7.93 -9.59 16.82
C THR A 13 -8.02 -8.45 15.81
N VAL A 14 -8.75 -8.69 14.71
CA VAL A 14 -9.10 -7.65 13.74
C VAL A 14 -9.81 -6.48 14.43
N ALA A 15 -10.70 -6.76 15.38
CA ALA A 15 -11.44 -5.75 16.12
C ALA A 15 -10.51 -4.85 16.95
N GLU A 16 -9.51 -5.44 17.63
CA GLU A 16 -8.50 -4.68 18.38
C GLU A 16 -7.64 -3.82 17.47
N THR A 17 -7.23 -4.32 16.31
CA THR A 17 -6.47 -3.52 15.32
C THR A 17 -7.30 -2.33 14.82
N LYS A 18 -8.58 -2.54 14.47
CA LYS A 18 -9.48 -1.45 14.07
C LYS A 18 -9.68 -0.44 15.20
N MET A 19 -9.85 -0.91 16.43
CA MET A 19 -9.97 -0.05 17.60
C MET A 19 -8.69 0.76 17.83
N ASN A 20 -7.51 0.16 17.66
CA ASN A 20 -6.22 0.86 17.79
C ASN A 20 -6.09 1.96 16.73
N PHE A 21 -6.49 1.71 15.49
CA PHE A 21 -6.53 2.72 14.44
C PHE A 21 -7.42 3.92 14.83
N LEU A 22 -8.66 3.67 15.30
CA LEU A 22 -9.59 4.72 15.71
C LEU A 22 -9.14 5.47 16.98
N LYS A 23 -8.39 4.82 17.86
CA LYS A 23 -7.78 5.48 19.03
C LYS A 23 -6.66 6.42 18.62
N SER A 24 -5.83 6.01 17.65
CA SER A 24 -4.71 6.79 17.12
C SER A 24 -5.16 7.93 16.21
N TYR A 25 -6.20 7.75 15.41
CA TYR A 25 -6.78 8.79 14.54
C TYR A 25 -8.26 9.01 14.84
N LYS A 26 -8.55 10.11 15.55
CA LYS A 26 -9.90 10.42 16.07
C LYS A 26 -10.73 11.34 15.16
N ARG A 27 -10.12 11.91 14.12
CA ARG A 27 -10.79 12.82 13.19
C ARG A 27 -11.68 12.02 12.21
N PRO A 28 -12.83 12.55 11.76
CA PRO A 28 -13.64 11.88 10.76
C PRO A 28 -12.87 11.66 9.45
N ILE A 29 -12.98 10.47 8.85
CA ILE A 29 -12.48 10.17 7.51
C ILE A 29 -13.69 10.10 6.56
N PRO A 30 -13.70 10.82 5.43
CA PRO A 30 -14.78 10.72 4.45
C PRO A 30 -15.01 9.25 4.03
N SER A 31 -16.28 8.86 3.90
CA SER A 31 -16.67 7.46 3.69
C SER A 31 -16.02 6.79 2.48
N ILE A 32 -15.79 7.54 1.40
CA ILE A 32 -15.08 7.06 0.20
C ILE A 32 -13.69 6.49 0.52
N TYR A 33 -12.96 7.10 1.46
CA TYR A 33 -11.64 6.63 1.89
C TYR A 33 -11.77 5.63 3.03
N SER A 34 -12.64 5.92 4.02
CA SER A 34 -12.76 5.13 5.25
C SER A 34 -13.12 3.67 4.98
N THR A 35 -14.06 3.41 4.07
CA THR A 35 -14.46 2.03 3.72
C THR A 35 -13.28 1.22 3.21
N VAL A 36 -12.53 1.77 2.25
CA VAL A 36 -11.41 1.07 1.63
C VAL A 36 -10.22 0.95 2.57
N LEU A 37 -9.93 1.98 3.38
CA LEU A 37 -8.91 1.91 4.43
C LEU A 37 -9.22 0.80 5.44
N GLN A 38 -10.48 0.66 5.87
CA GLN A 38 -10.89 -0.39 6.80
C GLN A 38 -10.77 -1.79 6.20
N GLU A 39 -11.15 -1.98 4.94
CA GLU A 39 -10.95 -3.25 4.23
C GLU A 39 -9.47 -3.58 4.09
N LEU A 40 -8.66 -2.59 3.72
CA LEU A 40 -7.20 -2.74 3.60
C LEU A 40 -6.59 -3.14 4.94
N LEU A 41 -7.00 -2.49 6.04
CA LEU A 41 -6.53 -2.77 7.40
C LEU A 41 -6.82 -4.21 7.82
N VAL A 42 -8.01 -4.73 7.48
CA VAL A 42 -8.35 -6.14 7.72
C VAL A 42 -7.44 -7.07 6.92
N GLN A 43 -7.25 -6.80 5.62
CA GLN A 43 -6.41 -7.63 4.77
C GLN A 43 -4.96 -7.66 5.25
N GLN A 44 -4.40 -6.51 5.63
CA GLN A 44 -3.04 -6.44 6.15
C GLN A 44 -2.93 -7.08 7.53
N HIS A 45 -3.92 -6.91 8.42
CA HIS A 45 -3.95 -7.60 9.71
C HIS A 45 -3.84 -9.12 9.53
N LEU A 46 -4.68 -9.70 8.68
CA LEU A 46 -4.69 -11.14 8.43
C LEU A 46 -3.38 -11.66 7.86
N MET A 47 -2.59 -10.80 7.22
CA MET A 47 -1.29 -11.10 6.66
C MET A 47 -0.19 -10.94 7.72
N ARG A 48 -0.20 -9.81 8.46
CA ARG A 48 0.78 -9.43 9.49
C ARG A 48 0.90 -10.43 10.63
N TYR A 49 -0.21 -11.05 11.01
CA TYR A 49 -0.26 -12.00 12.12
C TYR A 49 -0.22 -13.47 11.68
N LYS A 50 0.08 -13.75 10.40
CA LYS A 50 0.43 -15.11 9.97
C LYS A 50 1.73 -15.54 10.64
N ARG A 51 1.83 -16.83 11.00
CA ARG A 51 3.07 -17.41 11.55
C ARG A 51 4.27 -17.30 10.61
N THR A 52 4.00 -17.28 9.30
CA THR A 52 5.00 -17.17 8.24
C THR A 52 5.33 -15.71 7.89
N TYR A 53 4.69 -14.73 8.54
CA TYR A 53 4.92 -13.33 8.24
C TYR A 53 6.35 -12.95 8.60
N GLN A 54 7.01 -12.29 7.67
CA GLN A 54 8.26 -11.62 7.87
C GLN A 54 8.21 -10.36 7.01
N TYR A 55 8.50 -9.22 7.63
CA TYR A 55 8.56 -7.94 6.94
C TYR A 55 9.56 -8.00 5.79
N ASP A 56 9.20 -7.36 4.67
CA ASP A 56 10.09 -7.18 3.54
C ASP A 56 9.93 -5.78 2.92
N PRO A 57 11.02 -5.09 2.53
CA PRO A 57 10.93 -3.76 1.92
C PRO A 57 10.15 -3.70 0.59
N VAL A 58 10.05 -4.82 -0.15
CA VAL A 58 9.26 -4.88 -1.40
C VAL A 58 7.76 -4.78 -1.08
N PHE A 59 7.31 -5.45 -0.02
CA PHE A 59 5.98 -5.34 0.55
C PHE A 59 5.70 -3.91 1.00
N ALA A 60 6.65 -3.29 1.71
CA ALA A 60 6.48 -1.91 2.18
C ALA A 60 6.32 -0.93 1.02
N LEU A 61 7.16 -1.05 -0.02
CA LEU A 61 7.01 -0.30 -1.27
C LEU A 61 5.61 -0.47 -1.86
N GLY A 62 5.15 -1.71 -1.97
CA GLY A 62 3.82 -1.99 -2.49
C GLY A 62 2.70 -1.40 -1.65
N PHE A 63 2.75 -1.55 -0.33
CA PHE A 63 1.77 -0.95 0.58
C PHE A 63 1.74 0.59 0.48
N VAL A 64 2.91 1.23 0.54
CA VAL A 64 3.04 2.69 0.43
C VAL A 64 2.46 3.17 -0.90
N THR A 65 2.76 2.47 -2.00
CA THR A 65 2.20 2.76 -3.33
C THR A 65 0.66 2.70 -3.32
N VAL A 66 0.08 1.63 -2.78
CA VAL A 66 -1.38 1.48 -2.68
C VAL A 66 -1.98 2.59 -1.82
N TYR A 67 -1.38 2.87 -0.67
CA TYR A 67 -1.87 3.88 0.25
C TYR A 67 -1.86 5.27 -0.38
N ASP A 68 -0.76 5.66 -1.03
CA ASP A 68 -0.62 6.99 -1.60
C ASP A 68 -1.60 7.22 -2.75
N GLN A 69 -1.81 6.21 -3.61
CA GLN A 69 -2.82 6.25 -4.67
C GLN A 69 -4.25 6.25 -4.11
N LEU A 70 -4.53 5.44 -3.09
CA LEU A 70 -5.81 5.45 -2.39
C LEU A 70 -6.12 6.83 -1.82
N MET A 71 -5.13 7.46 -1.19
CA MET A 71 -5.27 8.75 -0.51
C MET A 71 -5.07 9.96 -1.43
N GLU A 72 -4.85 9.75 -2.73
CA GLU A 72 -4.78 10.83 -3.72
C GLU A 72 -6.08 11.65 -3.72
N GLY A 73 -5.97 12.98 -3.72
CA GLY A 73 -7.14 13.88 -3.65
C GLY A 73 -7.78 14.00 -2.26
N TYR A 74 -7.19 13.41 -1.22
CA TYR A 74 -7.63 13.66 0.15
C TYR A 74 -7.38 15.13 0.53
N PRO A 75 -8.32 15.84 1.20
CA PRO A 75 -8.25 17.31 1.34
C PRO A 75 -7.04 17.88 2.09
N SER A 76 -6.45 17.11 3.00
CA SER A 76 -5.43 17.56 3.94
C SER A 76 -4.23 16.62 3.91
N ASN A 77 -3.06 17.11 3.50
CA ASN A 77 -1.84 16.30 3.46
C ASN A 77 -1.38 15.89 4.86
N GLU A 78 -1.53 16.77 5.85
CA GLU A 78 -1.24 16.44 7.25
C GLU A 78 -2.10 15.27 7.74
N ASP A 79 -3.39 15.24 7.35
CA ASP A 79 -4.27 14.13 7.68
C ASP A 79 -3.92 12.86 6.93
N ARG A 80 -3.49 12.94 5.67
CA ARG A 80 -2.98 11.76 4.93
C ARG A 80 -1.80 11.13 5.67
N ASP A 81 -0.88 11.93 6.17
CA ASP A 81 0.28 11.42 6.90
C ASP A 81 -0.11 10.90 8.29
N ALA A 82 -0.98 11.60 9.01
CA ALA A 82 -1.48 11.15 10.30
C ALA A 82 -2.27 9.83 10.20
N ILE A 83 -3.10 9.66 9.16
CA ILE A 83 -3.82 8.42 8.89
C ILE A 83 -2.83 7.28 8.58
N PHE A 84 -1.78 7.54 7.80
CA PHE A 84 -0.76 6.54 7.46
C PHE A 84 -0.07 6.03 8.74
N LYS A 85 0.37 6.97 9.58
CA LYS A 85 1.02 6.65 10.86
C LYS A 85 0.09 5.87 11.78
N ALA A 86 -1.16 6.31 11.92
CA ALA A 86 -2.16 5.61 12.72
C ALA A 86 -2.45 4.20 12.20
N TYR A 87 -2.49 4.03 10.87
CA TYR A 87 -2.73 2.75 10.21
C TYR A 87 -1.62 1.74 10.50
N ILE A 88 -0.36 2.12 10.24
CA ILE A 88 0.79 1.23 10.43
C ILE A 88 1.00 0.93 11.92
N THR A 89 0.87 1.95 12.78
CA THR A 89 0.99 1.77 14.24
C THR A 89 -0.09 0.83 14.77
N ALA A 90 -1.32 0.88 14.24
CA ALA A 90 -2.40 -0.03 14.66
C ALA A 90 -2.09 -1.51 14.41
N LEU A 91 -1.19 -1.81 13.46
CA LEU A 91 -0.69 -3.15 13.15
C LEU A 91 0.55 -3.53 13.97
N ASN A 92 0.97 -2.70 14.93
CA ASN A 92 2.22 -2.83 15.70
C ASN A 92 3.45 -2.87 14.78
N GLU A 93 3.49 -1.95 13.84
CA GLU A 93 4.60 -1.75 12.90
C GLU A 93 5.07 -0.29 12.91
N ASP A 94 6.22 -0.04 12.28
CA ASP A 94 6.88 1.25 12.25
C ASP A 94 6.57 2.03 10.95
N PRO A 95 5.79 3.12 11.00
CA PRO A 95 5.45 3.90 9.81
C PRO A 95 6.67 4.55 9.15
N GLU A 96 7.64 4.99 9.95
CA GLU A 96 8.86 5.63 9.50
C GLU A 96 9.74 4.63 8.75
N GLN A 97 9.83 3.39 9.24
CA GLN A 97 10.51 2.30 8.51
C GLN A 97 9.85 2.06 7.14
N TYR A 98 8.52 1.94 7.09
CA TYR A 98 7.79 1.72 5.84
C TYR A 98 8.08 2.80 4.78
N ARG A 99 8.07 4.07 5.18
CA ARG A 99 8.35 5.20 4.28
C ARG A 99 9.81 5.21 3.82
N ALA A 100 10.75 4.99 4.74
CA ALA A 100 12.18 4.99 4.41
C ALA A 100 12.56 3.83 3.47
N ASP A 101 12.09 2.62 3.76
CA ASP A 101 12.39 1.43 2.96
C ASP A 101 11.72 1.49 1.58
N ALA A 102 10.49 2.01 1.50
CA ALA A 102 9.84 2.29 0.22
C ALA A 102 10.64 3.30 -0.61
N GLN A 103 11.07 4.42 0.00
CA GLN A 103 11.85 5.45 -0.70
C GLN A 103 13.17 4.89 -1.24
N LYS A 104 13.94 4.15 -0.42
CA LYS A 104 15.19 3.51 -0.86
C LYS A 104 14.97 2.56 -2.04
N MET A 105 13.91 1.76 -1.98
CA MET A 105 13.53 0.86 -3.07
C MET A 105 13.17 1.63 -4.35
N GLU A 106 12.45 2.75 -4.23
CA GLU A 106 12.14 3.60 -5.38
C GLU A 106 13.40 4.22 -6.01
N GLU A 107 14.29 4.78 -5.20
CA GLU A 107 15.55 5.38 -5.64
C GLU A 107 16.44 4.35 -6.35
N TRP A 108 16.57 3.16 -5.76
CA TRP A 108 17.28 2.06 -6.39
C TRP A 108 16.65 1.69 -7.74
N ALA A 109 15.32 1.49 -7.79
CA ALA A 109 14.61 1.10 -9.00
C ALA A 109 14.77 2.12 -10.14
N ARG A 110 14.71 3.42 -9.83
CA ARG A 110 14.92 4.50 -10.82
C ARG A 110 16.33 4.51 -11.43
N SER A 111 17.30 3.92 -10.76
CA SER A 111 18.66 3.74 -11.28
C SER A 111 18.86 2.41 -12.03
N GLN A 112 17.82 1.58 -12.13
CA GLN A 112 17.86 0.30 -12.83
C GLN A 112 17.29 0.36 -14.24
N ASN A 113 17.52 -0.71 -15.00
CA ASN A 113 16.79 -1.07 -16.21
C ASN A 113 16.35 -2.54 -16.12
N GLY A 114 15.64 -3.05 -17.13
CA GLY A 114 15.11 -4.41 -17.10
C GLY A 114 16.16 -5.52 -16.88
N ASN A 115 17.39 -5.36 -17.38
CA ASN A 115 18.46 -6.34 -17.15
C ASN A 115 19.02 -6.21 -15.74
N SER A 116 19.40 -5.00 -15.33
CA SER A 116 20.06 -4.77 -14.04
C SER A 116 19.16 -5.09 -12.84
N LEU A 117 17.84 -4.96 -13.01
CA LEU A 117 16.83 -5.33 -12.03
C LEU A 117 16.73 -6.85 -11.87
N VAL A 118 16.76 -7.62 -12.98
CA VAL A 118 16.73 -9.09 -12.96
C VAL A 118 18.04 -9.69 -12.45
N GLU A 119 19.18 -9.05 -12.78
CA GLU A 119 20.52 -9.49 -12.39
C GLU A 119 20.91 -9.05 -10.96
N PHE A 120 19.94 -8.73 -10.09
CA PHE A 120 20.22 -8.34 -8.70
C PHE A 120 21.07 -9.37 -7.93
N SER A 121 20.96 -10.66 -8.29
CA SER A 121 21.65 -11.75 -7.60
C SER A 121 23.15 -11.80 -7.87
N SER A 122 23.63 -11.25 -8.99
CA SER A 122 25.05 -11.18 -9.35
C SER A 122 25.73 -9.89 -8.89
N ARG A 123 24.97 -8.98 -8.25
CA ARG A 123 25.40 -7.65 -7.86
C ARG A 123 25.40 -7.50 -6.35
N ASP A 124 26.19 -6.55 -5.84
CA ASP A 124 26.26 -6.25 -4.41
C ASP A 124 25.77 -4.84 -4.15
N GLY A 125 24.98 -4.70 -3.08
CA GLY A 125 24.32 -3.47 -2.67
C GLY A 125 23.27 -3.78 -1.61
N GLU A 126 22.78 -2.74 -0.92
CA GLU A 126 21.79 -2.88 0.15
C GLU A 126 20.49 -3.52 -0.38
N ILE A 127 19.97 -3.02 -1.50
CA ILE A 127 18.73 -3.52 -2.10
C ILE A 127 18.94 -4.90 -2.73
N GLU A 128 20.07 -5.12 -3.39
CA GLU A 128 20.44 -6.43 -3.93
C GLU A 128 20.50 -7.49 -2.84
N ALA A 129 21.06 -7.18 -1.66
CA ALA A 129 21.09 -8.09 -0.52
C ALA A 129 19.68 -8.40 0.01
N ILE A 130 18.79 -7.41 0.06
CA ILE A 130 17.37 -7.60 0.42
C ILE A 130 16.67 -8.54 -0.57
N LEU A 131 16.86 -8.32 -1.87
CA LEU A 131 16.25 -9.17 -2.91
C LEU A 131 16.81 -10.60 -2.89
N LYS A 132 18.10 -10.78 -2.58
CA LYS A 132 18.71 -12.10 -2.35
C LYS A 132 18.08 -12.81 -1.16
N ASP A 133 17.94 -12.14 -0.01
CA ASP A 133 17.27 -12.70 1.18
C ASP A 133 15.83 -13.14 0.86
N ILE A 134 15.05 -12.28 0.18
CA ILE A 134 13.69 -12.62 -0.24
C ILE A 134 13.69 -13.87 -1.12
N SER A 135 14.59 -13.94 -2.11
CA SER A 135 14.72 -15.07 -3.02
C SER A 135 15.04 -16.38 -2.28
N GLU A 136 15.97 -16.34 -1.32
CA GLU A 136 16.32 -17.51 -0.51
C GLU A 136 15.15 -17.99 0.35
N ARG A 137 14.44 -17.07 1.00
CA ARG A 137 13.26 -17.39 1.80
C ARG A 137 12.13 -17.98 0.94
N ALA A 138 11.89 -17.40 -0.24
CA ALA A 138 10.89 -17.88 -1.19
C ALA A 138 11.23 -19.29 -1.74
N GLN A 139 12.51 -19.65 -1.79
CA GLN A 139 12.98 -21.00 -2.15
C GLN A 139 12.73 -22.06 -1.04
N GLY A 140 12.04 -21.69 0.05
CA GLY A 140 11.73 -22.59 1.16
C GLY A 140 12.81 -22.66 2.24
N LYS A 141 13.81 -21.76 2.20
CA LYS A 141 14.88 -21.68 3.22
C LYS A 141 14.54 -20.76 4.40
N GLY A 142 13.33 -20.20 4.44
CA GLY A 142 12.89 -19.35 5.54
C GLY A 142 11.40 -19.00 5.47
N ASN A 143 10.99 -18.01 6.28
CA ASN A 143 9.62 -17.53 6.31
C ASN A 143 9.38 -16.52 5.19
N PHE A 144 8.65 -16.94 4.15
CA PHE A 144 8.18 -16.04 3.10
C PHE A 144 6.65 -16.04 3.06
N SER A 145 6.06 -14.85 3.17
CA SER A 145 4.60 -14.66 3.05
C SER A 145 4.30 -13.74 1.88
N TYR A 146 4.05 -14.37 0.73
CA TYR A 146 3.53 -13.65 -0.42
C TYR A 146 2.23 -12.90 -0.08
N SER A 147 2.08 -11.69 -0.61
CA SER A 147 0.88 -10.87 -0.47
C SER A 147 0.62 -10.05 -1.73
N ARG A 148 -0.58 -9.49 -1.84
CA ARG A 148 -0.92 -8.55 -2.91
C ARG A 148 -0.02 -7.31 -2.91
N PHE A 149 0.33 -6.80 -1.73
CA PHE A 149 1.25 -5.67 -1.63
C PHE A 149 2.63 -6.03 -2.17
N PHE A 150 3.11 -7.25 -1.93
CA PHE A 150 4.36 -7.72 -2.53
C PHE A 150 4.29 -7.66 -4.07
N ALA A 151 3.20 -8.13 -4.68
CA ALA A 151 3.01 -8.05 -6.13
C ALA A 151 3.00 -6.60 -6.64
N VAL A 152 2.29 -5.69 -5.95
CA VAL A 152 2.31 -4.25 -6.28
C VAL A 152 3.71 -3.67 -6.15
N GLY A 153 4.47 -4.07 -5.12
CA GLY A 153 5.87 -3.67 -4.94
C GLY A 153 6.75 -4.09 -6.12
N LEU A 154 6.64 -5.34 -6.58
CA LEU A 154 7.36 -5.80 -7.78
C LEU A 154 6.99 -4.99 -9.02
N PHE A 155 5.70 -4.75 -9.24
CA PHE A 155 5.26 -3.95 -10.38
C PHE A 155 5.77 -2.52 -10.28
N ARG A 156 5.80 -1.94 -9.08
CA ARG A 156 6.33 -0.59 -8.85
C ARG A 156 7.83 -0.51 -9.14
N LEU A 157 8.62 -1.52 -8.78
CA LEU A 157 10.04 -1.59 -9.16
C LEU A 157 10.21 -1.58 -10.70
N LEU A 158 9.41 -2.37 -11.41
CA LEU A 158 9.45 -2.43 -12.87
C LEU A 158 9.01 -1.11 -13.53
N GLU A 159 7.96 -0.49 -13.01
CA GLU A 159 7.47 0.82 -13.47
C GLU A 159 8.56 1.89 -13.33
N LEU A 160 9.22 1.96 -12.18
CA LEU A 160 10.26 2.94 -11.91
C LEU A 160 11.54 2.73 -12.72
N ALA A 161 11.85 1.49 -13.07
CA ALA A 161 12.95 1.12 -13.97
C ALA A 161 12.59 1.23 -15.46
N ASN A 162 11.36 1.67 -15.78
CA ASN A 162 10.82 1.71 -17.14
C ASN A 162 10.95 0.36 -17.88
N ALA A 163 10.66 -0.74 -17.16
CA ALA A 163 10.87 -2.12 -17.61
C ALA A 163 9.60 -2.97 -17.43
N THR A 164 8.46 -2.45 -17.88
CA THR A 164 7.15 -3.07 -17.66
C THR A 164 6.81 -4.19 -18.65
N GLU A 165 7.76 -4.62 -19.48
CA GLU A 165 7.54 -5.71 -20.43
C GLU A 165 7.26 -7.02 -19.69
N PRO A 166 6.29 -7.84 -20.16
CA PRO A 166 5.95 -9.10 -19.50
C PRO A 166 7.14 -10.05 -19.30
N THR A 167 8.10 -10.03 -20.22
CA THR A 167 9.31 -10.86 -20.18
C THR A 167 10.27 -10.47 -19.06
N VAL A 168 10.32 -9.20 -18.66
CA VAL A 168 11.13 -8.72 -17.53
C VAL A 168 10.49 -9.18 -16.22
N LEU A 169 9.16 -9.06 -16.11
CA LEU A 169 8.42 -9.57 -14.96
C LEU A 169 8.59 -11.09 -14.79
N ASP A 170 8.54 -11.86 -15.89
CA ASP A 170 8.79 -13.30 -15.88
C ASP A 170 10.16 -13.63 -15.29
N LYS A 171 11.21 -12.96 -15.79
CA LYS A 171 12.58 -13.17 -15.33
C LYS A 171 12.78 -12.75 -13.87
N LEU A 172 12.20 -11.62 -13.46
CA LEU A 172 12.28 -11.14 -12.09
C LEU A 172 11.60 -12.11 -11.11
N CYS A 173 10.40 -12.60 -11.45
CA CYS A 173 9.70 -13.60 -10.64
C CYS A 173 10.53 -14.88 -10.51
N ALA A 174 11.15 -15.34 -11.61
CA ALA A 174 12.03 -16.51 -11.58
C ALA A 174 13.25 -16.28 -10.68
N ALA A 175 13.92 -15.14 -10.80
CA ALA A 175 15.08 -14.79 -9.97
C ALA A 175 14.75 -14.69 -8.47
N LEU A 176 13.51 -14.28 -8.14
CA LEU A 176 13.02 -14.21 -6.76
C LEU A 176 12.39 -15.52 -6.25
N ASN A 177 12.32 -16.58 -7.07
CA ASN A 177 11.61 -17.82 -6.74
C ASN A 177 10.12 -17.61 -6.42
N ILE A 178 9.46 -16.67 -7.11
CA ILE A 178 8.05 -16.31 -6.89
C ILE A 178 7.16 -16.84 -8.00
N ASN A 179 5.97 -17.31 -7.61
CA ASN A 179 4.98 -17.79 -8.55
C ASN A 179 4.38 -16.64 -9.38
N LYS A 180 4.82 -16.51 -10.63
CA LYS A 180 4.39 -15.44 -11.54
C LYS A 180 2.88 -15.39 -11.80
N ARG A 181 2.19 -16.55 -11.83
CA ARG A 181 0.72 -16.59 -11.97
C ARG A 181 0.00 -15.93 -10.79
N SER A 182 0.57 -16.01 -9.59
CA SER A 182 0.02 -15.34 -8.40
C SER A 182 0.17 -13.83 -8.52
N VAL A 183 1.33 -13.37 -9.00
CA VAL A 183 1.61 -11.95 -9.27
C VAL A 183 0.64 -11.39 -10.30
N ASP A 184 0.50 -12.03 -11.46
CA ASP A 184 -0.42 -11.59 -12.52
C ASP A 184 -1.86 -11.44 -12.00
N ARG A 185 -2.37 -12.45 -11.28
CA ARG A 185 -3.71 -12.43 -10.70
C ARG A 185 -3.90 -11.26 -9.72
N ASP A 186 -2.93 -11.01 -8.85
CA ASP A 186 -3.03 -9.95 -7.84
C ASP A 186 -2.87 -8.55 -8.44
N LEU A 187 -2.07 -8.39 -9.50
CA LEU A 187 -1.97 -7.14 -10.26
C LEU A 187 -3.25 -6.81 -11.00
N ASP A 188 -3.95 -7.81 -11.57
CA ASP A 188 -5.24 -7.59 -12.22
C ASP A 188 -6.31 -7.17 -11.20
N VAL A 189 -6.33 -7.80 -10.03
CA VAL A 189 -7.21 -7.39 -8.92
C VAL A 189 -6.90 -5.95 -8.48
N TYR A 190 -5.62 -5.61 -8.36
CA TYR A 190 -5.19 -4.27 -7.97
C TYR A 190 -5.62 -3.19 -8.97
N ARG A 191 -5.37 -3.39 -10.27
CA ARG A 191 -5.79 -2.48 -11.34
C ARG A 191 -7.31 -2.24 -11.32
N ASN A 192 -8.09 -3.30 -11.10
CA ASN A 192 -9.54 -3.21 -10.99
C ASN A 192 -9.99 -2.40 -9.77
N ILE A 193 -9.31 -2.53 -8.62
CA ILE A 193 -9.61 -1.74 -7.41
C ILE A 193 -9.29 -0.26 -7.64
N LEU A 194 -8.12 0.05 -8.21
CA LEU A 194 -7.73 1.43 -8.51
C LEU A 194 -8.69 2.11 -9.50
N SER A 195 -9.06 1.41 -10.58
CA SER A 195 -10.00 1.97 -11.57
C SER A 195 -11.35 2.33 -10.94
N LYS A 196 -11.87 1.49 -10.04
CA LYS A 196 -13.11 1.79 -9.30
C LYS A 196 -12.95 2.97 -8.34
N LEU A 197 -11.79 3.11 -7.70
CA LEU A 197 -11.49 4.22 -6.80
C LEU A 197 -11.41 5.55 -7.56
N VAL A 198 -10.73 5.58 -8.72
CA VAL A 198 -10.65 6.77 -9.58
C VAL A 198 -12.04 7.20 -10.01
N GLN A 199 -12.87 6.28 -10.52
CA GLN A 199 -14.25 6.57 -10.92
C GLN A 199 -15.08 7.11 -9.74
N ALA A 200 -14.95 6.52 -8.55
CA ALA A 200 -15.65 6.98 -7.35
C ALA A 200 -15.23 8.39 -6.93
N LYS A 201 -13.93 8.73 -7.06
CA LYS A 201 -13.40 10.07 -6.75
C LYS A 201 -13.90 11.11 -7.75
N GLU A 202 -13.94 10.79 -9.04
CA GLU A 202 -14.47 11.68 -10.08
C GLU A 202 -15.94 12.01 -9.83
N LEU A 203 -16.78 11.01 -9.56
CA LEU A 203 -18.19 11.21 -9.21
C LEU A 203 -18.38 12.11 -7.98
N LEU A 204 -17.52 11.95 -6.97
CA LEU A 204 -17.58 12.75 -5.75
C LEU A 204 -17.12 14.19 -6.00
N LYS A 205 -16.09 14.39 -6.83
CA LYS A 205 -15.65 15.72 -7.26
C LYS A 205 -16.77 16.44 -8.02
N GLU A 206 -17.40 15.76 -8.97
CA GLU A 206 -18.56 16.30 -9.71
C GLU A 206 -19.73 16.64 -8.78
N TYR A 207 -20.02 15.80 -7.79
CA TYR A 207 -21.06 16.06 -6.81
C TYR A 207 -20.75 17.29 -5.96
N VAL A 208 -19.52 17.41 -5.44
CA VAL A 208 -19.09 18.57 -4.65
C VAL A 208 -19.11 19.84 -5.47
N GLU A 209 -18.63 19.81 -6.72
CA GLU A 209 -18.68 20.95 -7.63
C GLU A 209 -20.12 21.37 -7.94
N ARG A 210 -21.03 20.41 -8.13
CA ARG A 210 -22.46 20.67 -8.33
C ARG A 210 -23.09 21.32 -7.10
N GLU A 211 -22.80 20.81 -5.91
CA GLU A 211 -23.35 21.37 -4.66
C GLU A 211 -22.76 22.74 -4.34
N LYS A 212 -21.49 22.99 -4.65
CA LYS A 212 -20.89 24.33 -4.59
C LYS A 212 -21.60 25.31 -5.53
N LYS A 213 -21.78 24.94 -6.81
CA LYS A 213 -22.50 25.77 -7.79
C LYS A 213 -23.93 26.09 -7.35
N LYS A 214 -24.70 25.08 -6.91
CA LYS A 214 -26.05 25.30 -6.37
C LYS A 214 -26.06 26.24 -5.16
N ARG A 215 -25.05 26.15 -4.30
CA ARG A 215 -24.95 26.99 -3.11
C ARG A 215 -24.57 28.42 -3.47
N GLU A 216 -23.69 28.60 -4.46
CA GLU A 216 -23.33 29.89 -5.05
C GLU A 216 -24.55 30.53 -5.73
N GLU A 217 -25.25 29.81 -6.61
CA GLU A 217 -26.49 30.27 -7.27
C GLU A 217 -27.59 30.68 -6.27
N ARG A 218 -27.72 29.95 -5.16
CA ARG A 218 -28.69 30.25 -4.09
C ARG A 218 -28.25 31.40 -3.18
N SER A 219 -26.97 31.74 -3.17
CA SER A 219 -26.45 32.95 -2.50
C SER A 219 -26.46 34.19 -3.40
N GLU A 220 -26.47 34.00 -4.72
CA GLU A 220 -26.57 35.07 -5.72
C GLU A 220 -28.00 35.48 -6.06
N THR A 221 -29.03 34.73 -5.63
CA THR A 221 -30.43 35.18 -5.70
C THR A 221 -30.75 36.06 -4.47
N PRO A 222 -30.82 37.40 -4.59
CA PRO A 222 -31.29 38.23 -3.50
C PRO A 222 -32.79 37.98 -3.31
N LYS A 223 -33.25 38.02 -2.06
CA LYS A 223 -34.68 38.15 -1.76
C LYS A 223 -35.24 39.42 -2.42
N SER A 224 -35.86 39.29 -3.57
CA SER A 224 -36.82 40.24 -4.14
C SER A 224 -38.19 39.56 -4.13
N ASN A 225 -39.28 40.04 -3.54
CA ASN A 225 -39.62 41.25 -2.80
C ASN A 225 -40.71 40.86 -1.79
N GLU A 226 -40.59 41.30 -0.54
CA GLU A 226 -41.74 41.65 0.29
C GLU A 226 -41.62 43.16 0.53
N ALA A 227 -42.48 43.94 -0.13
CA ALA A 227 -42.94 45.25 0.32
C ALA A 227 -44.04 45.75 -0.65
N ASP A 228 -45.23 45.86 -0.07
CA ASP A 228 -46.41 46.68 -0.41
C ASP A 228 -47.19 46.46 -1.72
#